data_AF-A0A8X7CTR8-F1
#
_entry.id   AF-A0A8X7CTR8-F1
#
_cell.length_a   1.000
_cell.length_b   1.000
_cell.length_c   1.000
_cell.angle_alpha   90.00
_cell.angle_beta   90.00
_cell.angle_gamma   90.00
#
_symmetry.space_group_name_H-M   'P 1'
#
loop_
_entity.id
_entity.type
_entity.pdbx_description
1 polymer ?
#
loop_
_entity_poly.entity_id
_entity_poly.type
_entity_poly.pdbx_seq_one_letter_code
_entity_poly.pdbx_strand_id
1 'polypeptide(L)'
;MERVTDIALAKQIFKTDFIGPEELENISNLLGIKKSSSYDEIPLIPYSLKKISELVGNYVLILGIPNFIDGSPLNLIKMRDFLGINSYKKEPCFYNQDWYLNESFAKQNNIEFSWYLIRKNIFNETRGILPGGYKNNLKMPSALLCAYVFFSYYFHTKGQILWSNEYVWCSDFDHNNDQVYVGRYLDSSGINKNGFSIHRHLKIKKFYGSIDIL
;
A
#
# COMPACT_ATOMS: atom_id res chain seq x y z
N MET A 1 25.46 16.30 7.32
CA MET A 1 24.37 16.30 6.32
C MET A 1 23.16 15.70 6.98
N GLU A 2 22.10 16.49 7.19
CA GLU A 2 20.85 16.00 7.78
C GLU A 2 20.30 14.83 6.94
N ARG A 3 20.29 13.65 7.55
CA ARG A 3 19.69 12.43 6.97
C ARG A 3 18.25 12.23 7.43
N VAL A 4 17.72 13.17 8.20
CA VAL A 4 16.43 13.07 8.88
C VAL A 4 15.63 14.33 8.60
N THR A 5 14.33 14.19 8.40
CA THR A 5 13.40 15.32 8.29
C THR A 5 12.42 15.27 9.45
N ASP A 6 12.08 16.45 9.99
CA ASP A 6 11.08 16.58 11.02
C ASP A 6 9.66 16.21 10.51
N ILE A 7 8.84 15.64 11.39
CA ILE A 7 7.48 15.17 11.07
C ILE A 7 6.57 16.34 10.67
N ALA A 8 6.61 17.46 11.39
CA ALA A 8 5.78 18.62 11.08
C ALA A 8 6.16 19.23 9.74
N LEU A 9 7.47 19.29 9.43
CA LEU A 9 7.95 19.76 8.13
C LEU A 9 7.55 18.81 7.00
N ALA A 10 7.71 17.50 7.20
CA ALA A 10 7.29 16.49 6.22
C ALA A 10 5.78 16.57 5.93
N LYS A 11 4.95 16.77 6.97
CA LYS A 11 3.50 16.98 6.85
C LYS A 11 3.17 18.23 6.02
N GLN A 12 3.85 19.34 6.25
CA GLN A 12 3.66 20.57 5.46
C GLN A 12 4.00 20.38 3.98
N ILE A 13 5.03 19.58 3.68
CA ILE A 13 5.53 19.34 2.32
C ILE A 13 4.65 18.35 1.55
N PHE A 14 4.34 17.19 2.13
CA PHE A 14 3.55 16.14 1.49
C PHE A 14 2.04 16.40 1.51
N LYS A 15 1.54 17.26 2.43
CA LYS A 15 0.13 17.63 2.54
C LYS A 15 -0.77 16.38 2.64
N THR A 16 -1.68 16.18 1.70
CA THR A 16 -2.60 15.02 1.66
C THR A 16 -1.89 13.70 1.37
N ASP A 17 -0.65 13.73 0.89
CA ASP A 17 0.17 12.55 0.67
C ASP A 17 1.03 12.19 1.91
N PHE A 18 0.78 12.85 3.05
CA PHE A 18 1.39 12.54 4.34
C PHE A 18 0.41 11.76 5.22
N ILE A 19 0.84 10.62 5.74
CA ILE A 19 0.05 9.80 6.67
C ILE A 19 0.96 9.44 7.86
N GLY A 20 1.02 10.35 8.83
CA GLY A 20 1.81 10.19 10.05
C GLY A 20 1.00 9.68 11.24
N PRO A 21 1.57 9.77 12.47
CA PRO A 21 0.92 9.30 13.68
C PRO A 21 -0.50 9.86 13.87
N GLU A 22 -0.67 11.17 13.71
CA GLU A 22 -1.97 11.83 13.89
C GLU A 22 -3.00 11.37 12.85
N GLU A 23 -2.60 11.26 11.57
CA GLU A 23 -3.48 10.77 10.50
C GLU A 23 -3.90 9.32 10.75
N LEU A 24 -2.98 8.47 11.19
CA LEU A 24 -3.22 7.06 11.49
C LEU A 24 -4.07 6.88 12.73
N GLU A 25 -3.87 7.69 13.76
CA GLU A 25 -4.72 7.72 14.96
C GLU A 25 -6.18 7.99 14.59
N ASN A 26 -6.42 8.94 13.68
CA ASN A 26 -7.77 9.33 13.25
C ASN A 26 -8.48 8.23 12.44
N ILE A 27 -7.75 7.36 11.76
CA ILE A 27 -8.32 6.28 10.94
C ILE A 27 -8.14 4.89 11.55
N SER A 28 -7.58 4.78 12.76
CA SER A 28 -7.18 3.49 13.35
C SER A 28 -8.35 2.52 13.45
N ASN A 29 -9.51 3.01 13.88
CA ASN A 29 -10.74 2.21 14.00
C ASN A 29 -11.32 1.80 12.64
N LEU A 30 -11.08 2.57 11.58
CA LEU A 30 -11.55 2.26 10.23
C LEU A 30 -10.68 1.19 9.54
N LEU A 31 -9.42 1.08 9.96
CA LEU A 31 -8.46 0.08 9.50
C LEU A 31 -8.32 -1.15 10.43
N GLY A 32 -8.77 -1.03 11.68
CA GLY A 32 -8.60 -2.06 12.70
C GLY A 32 -7.17 -2.11 13.28
N ILE A 33 -6.34 -1.11 13.03
CA ILE A 33 -4.94 -1.06 13.46
C ILE A 33 -4.79 -0.48 14.85
N LYS A 34 -3.71 -0.87 15.54
CA LYS A 34 -3.33 -0.28 16.82
C LYS A 34 -3.15 1.23 16.65
N LYS A 35 -3.52 1.99 17.67
CA LYS A 35 -3.34 3.43 17.72
C LYS A 35 -1.85 3.78 17.71
N SER A 36 -1.49 4.84 16.99
CA SER A 36 -0.10 5.32 16.93
C SER A 36 0.41 5.75 18.31
N SER A 37 -0.47 6.31 19.14
CA SER A 37 -0.25 6.66 20.55
C SER A 37 0.05 5.47 21.46
N SER A 38 -0.11 4.22 20.98
CA SER A 38 0.21 3.00 21.73
C SER A 38 1.64 2.50 21.49
N TYR A 39 2.48 3.28 20.82
CA TYR A 39 3.90 3.04 20.61
C TYR A 39 4.69 4.09 21.40
N ASP A 40 5.78 3.66 22.04
CA ASP A 40 6.53 4.51 22.98
C ASP A 40 7.26 5.66 22.27
N GLU A 41 7.86 5.40 21.10
CA GLU A 41 8.64 6.37 20.36
C GLU A 41 8.37 6.25 18.86
N ILE A 42 7.93 7.34 18.21
CA ILE A 42 7.76 7.39 16.76
C ILE A 42 9.13 7.41 16.08
N PRO A 43 9.42 6.52 15.11
CA PRO A 43 10.69 6.51 14.41
C PRO A 43 10.94 7.83 13.67
N LEU A 44 12.20 8.23 13.59
CA LEU A 44 12.62 9.38 12.79
C LEU A 44 12.41 9.08 11.29
N ILE A 45 12.02 10.11 10.51
CA ILE A 45 11.89 9.99 9.05
C ILE A 45 13.31 9.90 8.46
N PRO A 46 13.73 8.78 7.84
CA PRO A 46 15.13 8.52 7.48
C PRO A 46 15.53 9.14 6.13
N TYR A 47 14.90 10.23 5.73
CA TYR A 47 15.16 10.91 4.46
C TYR A 47 15.51 12.37 4.71
N SER A 48 16.44 12.91 3.94
CA SER A 48 16.77 14.33 3.99
C SER A 48 15.65 15.18 3.38
N LEU A 49 15.58 16.44 3.81
CA LEU A 49 14.62 17.41 3.29
C LEU A 49 14.70 17.55 1.75
N LYS A 50 15.92 17.53 1.21
CA LYS A 50 16.16 17.55 -0.24
C LYS A 50 15.50 16.35 -0.92
N LYS A 51 15.73 15.14 -0.38
CA LYS A 51 15.18 13.91 -0.94
C LYS A 51 13.65 13.90 -0.87
N ILE A 52 13.07 14.32 0.25
CA ILE A 52 11.61 14.44 0.42
C ILE A 52 11.04 15.41 -0.62
N SER A 53 11.64 16.59 -0.76
CA SER A 53 11.18 17.61 -1.71
C SER A 53 11.15 17.13 -3.16
N GLU A 54 12.09 16.25 -3.56
CA GLU A 54 12.14 15.67 -4.91
C GLU A 54 11.00 14.66 -5.20
N LEU A 55 10.37 14.10 -4.15
CA LEU A 55 9.40 13.00 -4.27
C LEU A 55 7.95 13.46 -4.09
N VAL A 56 7.74 14.71 -3.69
CA VAL A 56 6.41 15.31 -3.50
C VAL A 56 5.56 15.17 -4.76
N GLY A 57 4.27 14.88 -4.56
CA GLY A 57 3.29 14.73 -5.62
C GLY A 57 3.32 13.35 -6.30
N ASN A 58 4.43 12.63 -6.22
CA ASN A 58 4.57 11.29 -6.80
C ASN A 58 4.51 10.16 -5.76
N TYR A 59 4.81 10.45 -4.49
CA TYR A 59 4.88 9.46 -3.41
C TYR A 59 3.90 9.79 -2.29
N VAL A 60 3.50 8.76 -1.55
CA VAL A 60 2.89 8.87 -0.22
C VAL A 60 3.98 8.59 0.81
N LEU A 61 4.12 9.48 1.78
CA LEU A 61 4.94 9.27 2.96
C LEU A 61 4.03 8.78 4.09
N ILE A 62 4.27 7.55 4.57
CA ILE A 62 3.41 6.90 5.56
C ILE A 62 4.24 6.20 6.63
N LEU A 63 3.80 6.31 7.88
CA LEU A 63 4.31 5.51 8.99
C LEU A 63 3.62 4.13 8.99
N GLY A 64 4.39 3.04 9.02
CA GLY A 64 3.82 1.69 9.12
C GLY A 64 3.36 1.37 10.53
N ILE A 65 2.16 0.81 10.70
CA ILE A 65 1.68 0.26 11.97
C ILE A 65 1.66 -1.27 11.88
N PRO A 66 2.53 -1.98 12.64
CA PRO A 66 2.71 -3.43 12.48
C PRO A 66 1.57 -4.29 13.02
N ASN A 67 0.64 -3.74 13.82
CA ASN A 67 -0.32 -4.55 14.58
C ASN A 67 -1.77 -4.09 14.44
N PHE A 68 -2.68 -5.05 14.57
CA PHE A 68 -4.10 -4.81 14.82
C PHE A 68 -4.36 -4.35 16.27
N ILE A 69 -5.55 -3.83 16.53
CA ILE A 69 -6.00 -3.41 17.88
C ILE A 69 -5.92 -4.56 18.90
N ASP A 70 -6.10 -5.80 18.45
CA ASP A 70 -5.98 -7.02 19.27
C ASP A 70 -4.53 -7.42 19.59
N GLY A 71 -3.54 -6.64 19.14
CA GLY A 71 -2.11 -6.89 19.33
C GLY A 71 -1.49 -7.87 18.34
N SER A 72 -2.29 -8.52 17.50
CA SER A 72 -1.76 -9.45 16.49
C SER A 72 -1.04 -8.72 15.35
N PRO A 73 -0.13 -9.39 14.62
CA PRO A 73 0.52 -8.81 13.45
C PRO A 73 -0.47 -8.44 12.34
N LEU A 74 -0.20 -7.34 11.65
CA LEU A 74 -0.90 -6.93 10.44
C LEU A 74 -0.51 -7.87 9.29
N ASN A 75 -1.51 -8.47 8.63
CA ASN A 75 -1.31 -9.23 7.40
C ASN A 75 -2.54 -9.08 6.47
N LEU A 76 -2.41 -9.56 5.24
CA LEU A 76 -3.46 -9.39 4.21
C LEU A 76 -4.76 -10.09 4.61
N ILE A 77 -4.68 -11.25 5.27
CA ILE A 77 -5.85 -12.02 5.68
C ILE A 77 -6.66 -11.23 6.72
N LYS A 78 -6.01 -10.75 7.78
CA LYS A 78 -6.69 -9.95 8.82
C LYS A 78 -7.23 -8.64 8.27
N MET A 79 -6.49 -7.97 7.38
CA MET A 79 -6.99 -6.76 6.72
C MET A 79 -8.25 -7.06 5.90
N ARG A 80 -8.24 -8.14 5.13
CA ARG A 80 -9.40 -8.59 4.35
C ARG A 80 -10.59 -8.92 5.25
N ASP A 81 -10.38 -9.66 6.33
CA ASP A 81 -11.46 -10.04 7.24
C ASP A 81 -12.09 -8.82 7.91
N PHE A 82 -11.27 -7.80 8.24
CA PHE A 82 -11.73 -6.57 8.85
C PHE A 82 -12.45 -5.61 7.87
N LEU A 83 -11.89 -5.43 6.68
CA LEU A 83 -12.41 -4.50 5.67
C LEU A 83 -13.53 -5.11 4.82
N GLY A 84 -13.56 -6.43 4.73
CA GLY A 84 -14.56 -7.20 3.99
C GLY A 84 -14.25 -7.33 2.50
N ILE A 85 -15.17 -8.01 1.81
CA ILE A 85 -15.07 -8.35 0.37
C ILE A 85 -16.35 -8.04 -0.41
N ASN A 86 -17.28 -7.30 0.20
CA ASN A 86 -18.58 -7.00 -0.39
C ASN A 86 -18.83 -5.50 -0.44
N SER A 87 -18.59 -4.92 -1.61
CA SER A 87 -18.74 -3.48 -1.87
C SER A 87 -20.16 -2.96 -1.64
N TYR A 88 -21.20 -3.79 -1.73
CA TYR A 88 -22.57 -3.35 -1.40
C TYR A 88 -22.80 -3.16 0.11
N LYS A 89 -21.95 -3.76 0.95
CA LYS A 89 -22.04 -3.64 2.40
C LYS A 89 -21.11 -2.55 2.94
N LYS A 90 -19.89 -2.49 2.43
CA LYS A 90 -18.85 -1.60 2.93
C LYS A 90 -17.84 -1.31 1.83
N GLU A 91 -17.56 -0.02 1.62
CA GLU A 91 -16.41 0.44 0.88
C GLU A 91 -15.53 1.33 1.79
N PRO A 92 -14.20 1.30 1.63
CA PRO A 92 -13.45 0.47 0.70
C PRO A 92 -13.35 -0.99 1.20
N CYS A 93 -13.23 -1.95 0.28
CA CYS A 93 -13.08 -3.36 0.61
C CYS A 93 -12.10 -4.08 -0.35
N PHE A 94 -11.77 -5.33 -0.05
CA PHE A 94 -11.04 -6.18 -0.99
C PHE A 94 -11.95 -6.72 -2.09
N TYR A 95 -11.39 -7.09 -3.23
CA TYR A 95 -12.10 -7.86 -4.22
C TYR A 95 -12.31 -9.29 -3.71
N ASN A 96 -13.47 -9.90 -4.02
CA ASN A 96 -13.83 -11.22 -3.52
C ASN A 96 -13.03 -12.33 -4.21
N GLN A 97 -11.86 -12.65 -3.66
CA GLN A 97 -10.92 -13.64 -4.17
C GLN A 97 -10.42 -14.50 -3.01
N ASP A 98 -10.30 -15.80 -3.21
CA ASP A 98 -9.90 -16.77 -2.18
C ASP A 98 -8.55 -17.43 -2.46
N TRP A 99 -8.02 -17.32 -3.69
CA TRP A 99 -6.81 -18.03 -4.11
C TRP A 99 -5.58 -17.78 -3.21
N TYR A 100 -5.45 -16.58 -2.63
CA TYR A 100 -4.29 -16.22 -1.80
C TYR A 100 -4.46 -16.55 -0.32
N LEU A 101 -5.61 -17.08 0.10
CA LEU A 101 -5.94 -17.29 1.52
C LEU A 101 -4.96 -18.22 2.24
N ASN A 102 -4.26 -19.08 1.50
CA ASN A 102 -3.28 -20.01 2.06
C ASN A 102 -1.83 -19.69 1.67
N GLU A 103 -1.59 -18.59 0.96
CA GLU A 103 -0.26 -18.21 0.51
C GLU A 103 0.57 -17.60 1.66
N SER A 104 1.87 -17.89 1.65
CA SER A 104 2.81 -17.39 2.67
C SER A 104 2.86 -15.86 2.67
N PHE A 105 2.94 -15.23 1.49
CA PHE A 105 2.99 -13.77 1.37
C PHE A 105 1.76 -13.09 1.99
N ALA A 106 0.60 -13.75 2.01
CA ALA A 106 -0.62 -13.19 2.56
C ALA A 106 -0.71 -13.32 4.10
N LYS A 107 -0.10 -14.37 4.67
CA LYS A 107 -0.16 -14.68 6.11
C LYS A 107 1.05 -14.17 6.91
N GLN A 108 2.22 -14.18 6.29
CA GLN A 108 3.52 -14.06 6.99
C GLN A 108 4.24 -12.75 6.73
N ASN A 109 3.91 -12.04 5.64
CA ASN A 109 4.46 -10.70 5.44
C ASN A 109 4.01 -9.77 6.56
N ASN A 110 4.88 -8.83 6.91
CA ASN A 110 4.63 -7.85 7.97
C ASN A 110 4.96 -6.45 7.47
N ILE A 111 4.38 -5.46 8.14
CA ILE A 111 4.80 -4.06 8.05
C ILE A 111 5.65 -3.79 9.29
N GLU A 112 6.72 -3.04 9.14
CA GLU A 112 7.56 -2.60 10.24
C GLU A 112 7.04 -1.27 10.78
N PHE A 113 7.34 -0.99 12.06
CA PHE A 113 7.10 0.33 12.63
C PHE A 113 8.19 1.31 12.15
N SER A 114 8.08 1.72 10.89
CA SER A 114 9.05 2.57 10.19
C SER A 114 8.35 3.44 9.12
N TRP A 115 9.06 4.44 8.60
CA TRP A 115 8.54 5.28 7.52
C TRP A 115 8.77 4.65 6.15
N TYR A 116 7.74 4.74 5.31
CA TYR A 116 7.77 4.28 3.93
C TYR A 116 7.46 5.44 2.99
N LEU A 117 8.22 5.51 1.89
CA LEU A 117 7.86 6.28 0.71
C LEU A 117 7.43 5.31 -0.39
N ILE A 118 6.17 5.40 -0.82
CA ILE A 118 5.61 4.55 -1.88
C ILE A 118 5.02 5.39 -2.99
N ARG A 119 5.36 5.04 -4.23
CA ARG A 119 4.94 5.81 -5.41
C ARG A 119 3.47 5.58 -5.77
N LYS A 120 2.75 6.65 -6.11
CA LYS A 120 1.31 6.65 -6.44
C LYS A 120 1.00 6.20 -7.86
N ASN A 121 1.93 6.39 -8.80
CA ASN A 121 1.73 6.15 -10.22
C ASN A 121 2.75 5.15 -10.75
N ILE A 122 2.32 4.20 -11.58
CA ILE A 122 3.25 3.26 -12.22
C ILE A 122 4.25 4.00 -13.14
N PHE A 123 5.47 3.47 -13.21
CA PHE A 123 6.45 3.95 -14.18
C PHE A 123 5.94 3.67 -15.59
N ASN A 124 5.83 4.71 -16.42
CA ASN A 124 5.24 4.59 -17.75
C ASN A 124 5.99 3.59 -18.63
N GLU A 125 7.32 3.55 -18.50
CA GLU A 125 8.20 2.65 -19.22
C GLU A 125 8.09 1.18 -18.77
N THR A 126 7.42 0.90 -17.65
CA THR A 126 7.17 -0.47 -17.15
C THR A 126 5.79 -0.99 -17.54
N ARG A 127 4.97 -0.17 -18.23
CA ARG A 127 3.60 -0.51 -18.59
C ARG A 127 3.55 -1.74 -19.49
N GLY A 128 2.87 -2.78 -19.02
CA GLY A 128 2.73 -4.04 -19.74
C GLY A 128 4.03 -4.84 -19.86
N ILE A 129 5.00 -4.59 -18.99
CA ILE A 129 6.26 -5.32 -18.91
C ILE A 129 6.26 -6.17 -17.63
N LEU A 130 6.81 -7.39 -17.74
CA LEU A 130 7.10 -8.21 -16.56
C LEU A 130 8.21 -7.56 -15.72
N PRO A 131 8.19 -7.70 -14.40
CA PRO A 131 9.24 -7.17 -13.52
C PRO A 131 10.67 -7.56 -13.94
N GLY A 132 10.89 -8.82 -14.34
CA GLY A 132 12.21 -9.28 -14.84
C GLY A 132 12.60 -8.76 -16.22
N GLY A 133 11.68 -8.14 -16.97
CA GLY A 133 11.91 -7.55 -18.28
C GLY A 133 12.43 -6.11 -18.24
N TYR A 134 12.37 -5.44 -17.09
CA TYR A 134 12.85 -4.07 -16.92
C TYR A 134 14.20 -4.05 -16.20
N LYS A 135 15.19 -3.34 -16.76
CA LYS A 135 16.60 -3.41 -16.34
C LYS A 135 16.94 -2.62 -15.05
N ASN A 136 15.98 -1.93 -14.45
CA ASN A 136 16.23 -1.20 -13.20
C ASN A 136 15.89 -2.06 -12.00
N ASN A 137 16.82 -2.13 -11.04
CA ASN A 137 16.66 -2.74 -9.74
C ASN A 137 15.69 -1.92 -8.87
N LEU A 138 14.42 -1.87 -9.25
CA LEU A 138 13.37 -1.24 -8.47
C LEU A 138 13.09 -2.09 -7.23
N LYS A 139 13.12 -1.46 -6.06
CA LYS A 139 12.65 -2.08 -4.81
C LYS A 139 11.12 -2.05 -4.83
N MET A 140 10.50 -3.17 -5.17
CA MET A 140 9.04 -3.28 -5.25
C MET A 140 8.43 -3.39 -3.85
N PRO A 141 7.23 -2.83 -3.62
CA PRO A 141 6.48 -3.04 -2.39
C PRO A 141 5.96 -4.49 -2.28
N SER A 142 5.70 -4.94 -1.07
CA SER A 142 4.84 -6.11 -0.87
C SER A 142 3.37 -5.77 -1.14
N ALA A 143 2.56 -6.78 -1.44
CA ALA A 143 1.12 -6.70 -1.56
C ALA A 143 0.48 -6.22 -0.25
N LEU A 144 1.04 -6.61 0.90
CA LEU A 144 0.62 -6.12 2.21
C LEU A 144 0.84 -4.61 2.34
N LEU A 145 2.05 -4.12 2.01
CA LEU A 145 2.35 -2.69 2.08
C LEU A 145 1.44 -1.89 1.14
N CYS A 146 1.21 -2.38 -0.09
CA CYS A 146 0.29 -1.75 -1.02
C CYS A 146 -1.14 -1.67 -0.45
N ALA A 147 -1.66 -2.77 0.10
CA ALA A 147 -3.00 -2.78 0.70
C ALA A 147 -3.08 -1.78 1.88
N TYR A 148 -2.11 -1.82 2.78
CA TYR A 148 -2.04 -0.91 3.92
C TYR A 148 -2.06 0.56 3.50
N VAL A 149 -1.21 0.92 2.52
CA VAL A 149 -1.14 2.29 1.97
C VAL A 149 -2.45 2.65 1.30
N PHE A 150 -3.01 1.77 0.46
CA PHE A 150 -4.26 2.01 -0.26
C PHE A 150 -5.40 2.37 0.69
N PHE A 151 -5.66 1.52 1.69
CA PHE A 151 -6.76 1.72 2.62
C PHE A 151 -6.50 2.92 3.54
N SER A 152 -5.26 3.11 4.00
CA SER A 152 -4.90 4.27 4.81
C SER A 152 -5.12 5.57 4.05
N TYR A 153 -4.68 5.63 2.79
CA TYR A 153 -4.86 6.78 1.92
C TYR A 153 -6.34 7.06 1.65
N TYR A 154 -7.12 6.02 1.35
CA TYR A 154 -8.56 6.16 1.12
C TYR A 154 -9.25 6.80 2.33
N PHE A 155 -9.04 6.26 3.54
CA PHE A 155 -9.70 6.79 4.73
C PHE A 155 -9.19 8.18 5.11
N HIS A 156 -7.88 8.40 5.03
CA HIS A 156 -7.27 9.70 5.34
C HIS A 156 -7.79 10.81 4.41
N THR A 157 -7.85 10.55 3.11
CA THR A 157 -8.28 11.52 2.09
C THR A 157 -9.79 11.55 1.88
N LYS A 158 -10.55 10.74 2.62
CA LYS A 158 -12.01 10.60 2.51
C LYS A 158 -12.47 10.17 1.10
N GLY A 159 -11.74 9.24 0.50
CA GLY A 159 -12.19 8.52 -0.69
C GLY A 159 -11.31 8.66 -1.94
N GLN A 160 -10.11 9.26 -1.86
CA GLN A 160 -9.19 9.21 -3.00
C GLN A 160 -8.62 7.79 -3.16
N ILE A 161 -8.51 7.33 -4.40
CA ILE A 161 -8.20 5.94 -4.73
C ILE A 161 -6.82 5.86 -5.40
N LEU A 162 -5.87 5.21 -4.74
CA LEU A 162 -4.59 4.86 -5.36
C LEU A 162 -4.76 3.70 -6.33
N TRP A 163 -4.05 3.76 -7.46
CA TRP A 163 -4.04 2.68 -8.48
C TRP A 163 -5.44 2.25 -8.93
N SER A 164 -6.35 3.22 -9.09
CA SER A 164 -7.77 2.97 -9.34
C SER A 164 -8.05 2.07 -10.55
N ASN A 165 -7.27 2.21 -11.62
CA ASN A 165 -7.38 1.43 -12.85
C ASN A 165 -6.11 0.65 -13.20
N GLU A 166 -5.16 0.58 -12.28
CA GLU A 166 -3.81 0.06 -12.55
C GLU A 166 -3.47 -1.10 -11.62
N TYR A 167 -2.76 -2.09 -12.16
CA TYR A 167 -2.13 -3.13 -11.37
C TYR A 167 -0.67 -2.78 -11.12
N VAL A 168 -0.27 -2.93 -9.86
CA VAL A 168 1.07 -2.70 -9.36
C VAL A 168 1.74 -4.04 -9.08
N TRP A 169 2.91 -4.27 -9.68
CA TRP A 169 3.74 -5.43 -9.36
C TRP A 169 4.29 -5.35 -7.93
N CYS A 170 4.24 -6.47 -7.22
CA CYS A 170 4.75 -6.61 -5.87
C CYS A 170 6.03 -7.44 -5.84
N SER A 171 6.77 -7.36 -4.74
CA SER A 171 7.91 -8.24 -4.45
C SER A 171 7.51 -9.68 -4.12
N ASP A 172 6.21 -9.96 -3.98
CA ASP A 172 5.69 -11.23 -3.52
C ASP A 172 5.51 -12.25 -4.64
N PHE A 173 5.66 -13.52 -4.28
CA PHE A 173 5.45 -14.67 -5.14
C PHE A 173 4.50 -15.64 -4.45
N ASP A 174 3.67 -16.32 -5.24
CA ASP A 174 2.86 -17.44 -4.75
C ASP A 174 3.68 -18.75 -4.67
N HIS A 175 3.06 -19.84 -4.20
CA HIS A 175 3.72 -21.15 -4.11
C HIS A 175 4.21 -21.72 -5.45
N ASN A 176 3.71 -21.24 -6.60
CA ASN A 176 4.17 -21.64 -7.93
C ASN A 176 5.25 -20.70 -8.48
N ASN A 177 5.73 -19.76 -7.65
CA ASN A 177 6.69 -18.73 -8.05
C ASN A 177 6.12 -17.77 -9.11
N ASP A 178 4.80 -17.61 -9.17
CA ASP A 178 4.15 -16.56 -9.95
C ASP A 178 4.15 -15.26 -9.16
N GLN A 179 4.63 -14.18 -9.80
CA GLN A 179 4.70 -12.89 -9.15
C GLN A 179 3.30 -12.28 -8.95
N VAL A 180 3.12 -11.69 -7.77
CA VAL A 180 1.86 -11.08 -7.33
C VAL A 180 1.78 -9.63 -7.78
N TYR A 181 0.56 -9.17 -8.07
CA TYR A 181 0.24 -7.78 -8.31
C TYR A 181 -1.10 -7.41 -7.68
N VAL A 182 -1.26 -6.12 -7.38
CA VAL A 182 -2.42 -5.60 -6.64
C VAL A 182 -2.95 -4.31 -7.23
N GLY A 183 -4.12 -3.84 -6.77
CA GLY A 183 -4.70 -2.57 -7.17
C GLY A 183 -5.97 -2.74 -7.99
N ARG A 184 -6.11 -1.92 -9.04
CA ARG A 184 -7.27 -1.86 -9.95
C ARG A 184 -8.59 -1.92 -9.18
N TYR A 185 -8.78 -0.97 -8.27
CA TYR A 185 -9.94 -0.94 -7.39
C TYR A 185 -11.26 -0.75 -8.14
N LEU A 186 -11.25 0.10 -9.19
CA LEU A 186 -12.42 0.36 -10.01
C LEU A 186 -12.50 -0.65 -11.15
N ASP A 187 -13.69 -1.21 -11.37
CA ASP A 187 -13.95 -1.93 -12.60
C ASP A 187 -14.41 -0.98 -13.70
N SER A 188 -13.49 -0.67 -14.63
CA SER A 188 -13.77 0.18 -15.79
C SER A 188 -14.83 -0.38 -16.73
N SER A 189 -15.16 -1.68 -16.65
CA SER A 189 -16.22 -2.29 -17.45
C SER A 189 -17.61 -2.25 -16.78
N GLY A 190 -17.68 -1.98 -15.47
CA GLY A 190 -18.91 -2.06 -14.67
C GLY A 190 -19.54 -3.46 -14.58
N ILE A 191 -18.83 -4.50 -15.03
CA ILE A 191 -19.28 -5.90 -15.02
C ILE A 191 -19.00 -6.52 -13.64
N ASN A 192 -17.83 -6.21 -13.09
CA ASN A 192 -17.36 -6.62 -11.78
C ASN A 192 -17.58 -5.52 -10.75
N LYS A 193 -17.51 -5.92 -9.48
CA LYS A 193 -17.63 -5.02 -8.34
C LYS A 193 -16.30 -4.33 -8.07
N ASN A 194 -16.37 -3.12 -7.49
CA ASN A 194 -15.21 -2.46 -6.91
C ASN A 194 -14.58 -3.33 -5.81
N GLY A 195 -13.26 -3.24 -5.69
CA GLY A 195 -12.52 -3.89 -4.62
C GLY A 195 -11.03 -3.92 -4.88
N PHE A 196 -10.24 -3.78 -3.83
CA PHE A 196 -8.78 -3.87 -3.92
C PHE A 196 -8.42 -5.31 -4.32
N SER A 197 -7.92 -5.46 -5.54
CA SER A 197 -7.70 -6.77 -6.13
C SER A 197 -6.30 -7.28 -5.82
N ILE A 198 -6.16 -8.57 -5.57
CA ILE A 198 -4.89 -9.27 -5.41
C ILE A 198 -4.89 -10.41 -6.42
N HIS A 199 -3.93 -10.41 -7.33
CA HIS A 199 -3.84 -11.40 -8.39
C HIS A 199 -2.41 -11.90 -8.56
N ARG A 200 -2.31 -13.05 -9.20
CA ARG A 200 -1.08 -13.63 -9.72
C ARG A 200 -1.09 -13.60 -11.24
N HIS A 201 0.07 -13.83 -11.84
CA HIS A 201 0.33 -13.70 -13.27
C HIS A 201 -0.85 -14.12 -14.16
N LEU A 202 -1.38 -13.15 -14.93
CA LEU A 202 -2.36 -13.34 -16.00
C LEU A 202 -1.79 -12.74 -17.28
N LYS A 203 -2.50 -12.88 -18.40
CA LYS A 203 -2.15 -12.22 -19.67
C LYS A 203 -1.94 -10.72 -19.45
N ILE A 204 -0.69 -10.28 -19.61
CA ILE A 204 -0.26 -8.90 -19.32
C ILE A 204 -0.91 -7.92 -20.30
N LYS A 205 -1.31 -6.77 -19.79
CA LYS A 205 -1.87 -5.64 -20.56
C LYS A 205 -1.15 -4.34 -20.17
N LYS A 206 -1.48 -3.23 -20.84
CA LYS A 206 -0.84 -1.92 -20.62
C LYS A 206 -1.15 -1.25 -19.27
N PHE A 207 -2.10 -1.77 -18.50
CA PHE A 207 -2.46 -1.25 -17.18
C PHE A 207 -1.72 -1.93 -16.02
N TYR A 208 -0.74 -2.78 -16.32
CA TYR A 208 0.18 -3.36 -15.34
C TYR A 208 1.47 -2.56 -15.34
N GLY A 209 2.08 -2.32 -14.20
CA GLY A 209 3.41 -1.71 -14.14
C GLY A 209 4.02 -1.78 -12.76
N SER A 210 5.27 -1.34 -12.69
CA SER A 210 6.03 -1.31 -11.45
C SER A 210 5.90 0.04 -10.77
N ILE A 211 5.95 0.02 -9.44
CA ILE A 211 6.28 1.17 -8.61
C ILE A 211 7.49 0.81 -7.75
N ASP A 212 8.07 1.81 -7.10
CA ASP A 212 9.13 1.62 -6.13
C ASP A 212 8.71 2.08 -4.74
N ILE A 213 9.44 1.54 -3.77
CA ILE A 213 9.51 2.00 -2.40
C ILE A 213 10.94 2.38 -2.04
N LEU A 214 11.09 3.32 -1.11
CA LEU A 214 12.39 3.68 -0.53
C LEU A 214 12.46 3.18 0.91
#